data_AF-A0A1J3HPH0-F1
#
_entry.id   AF-A0A1J3HPH0-F1
#
_cell.length_a   1.000
_cell.length_b   1.000
_cell.length_c   1.000
_cell.angle_alpha   90.00
_cell.angle_beta   90.00
_cell.angle_gamma   90.00
#
_symmetry.space_group_name_H-M   'P 1'
#
loop_
_entity.id
_entity.type
_entity.pdbx_description
1 polymer ?
#
loop_
_entity_poly.entity_id
_entity_poly.type
_entity_poly.pdbx_seq_one_letter_code
_entity_poly.pdbx_strand_id
1 'polypeptide(L)'
;ATAACLREQNVPFVVLERADCIASLWQKRTYDRLKLHLPKQFCQLPKMPFPESFPEYPTKRQFIDYLESYATKFEINPKFNECVQTAR
;
A
#
# COMPACT_ATOMS: atom_id res chain seq x y z
N ALA A 1 1.77 -5.63 1.47
CA ALA A 1 1.99 -6.60 2.57
C ALA A 1 2.53 -7.92 2.04
N THR A 2 1.74 -8.74 1.34
CA THR A 2 2.15 -10.08 0.88
C THR A 2 3.45 -10.07 0.07
N ALA A 3 3.57 -9.17 -0.92
CA ALA A 3 4.78 -9.03 -1.72
C ALA A 3 6.03 -8.71 -0.87
N ALA A 4 5.91 -7.91 0.19
CA ALA A 4 7.04 -7.63 1.09
C ALA A 4 7.44 -8.87 1.90
N CYS A 5 6.48 -9.66 2.39
CA CYS A 5 6.77 -10.91 3.08
C CYS A 5 7.43 -11.95 2.16
N LEU A 6 6.97 -12.06 0.90
CA LEU A 6 7.61 -12.92 -0.10
C LEU A 6 9.04 -12.45 -0.39
N ARG A 7 9.27 -11.13 -0.46
CA ARG A 7 10.60 -10.55 -0.63
C ARG A 7 11.55 -10.93 0.50
N GLU A 8 11.13 -10.76 1.76
CA GLU A 8 11.94 -11.15 2.93
C GLU A 8 12.33 -12.63 2.90
N GLN A 9 11.46 -13.49 2.37
CA GLN A 9 11.71 -14.93 2.24
C GLN A 9 12.45 -15.33 0.96
N ASN A 10 12.87 -14.35 0.13
CA ASN A 10 13.51 -14.59 -1.17
C ASN A 10 12.67 -15.44 -2.13
N VAL A 11 11.34 -15.38 -2.01
CA VAL A 11 10.43 -16.07 -2.93
C VAL A 11 10.22 -15.19 -4.17
N PRO A 12 10.45 -15.69 -5.40
CA PRO A 12 10.17 -14.92 -6.61
C PRO A 12 8.68 -14.60 -6.74
N PHE A 13 8.35 -13.36 -7.10
CA PHE A 13 6.95 -12.94 -7.29
C PHE A 13 6.81 -11.86 -8.37
N VAL A 14 5.57 -11.71 -8.85
CA VAL A 14 5.13 -10.58 -9.68
C VAL A 14 3.84 -10.03 -9.08
N VAL A 15 3.68 -8.70 -9.14
CA VAL A 15 2.43 -8.03 -8.74
C VAL A 15 1.82 -7.43 -10.01
N LEU A 16 0.57 -7.77 -10.29
CA LEU A 16 -0.21 -7.20 -11.39
C LEU A 16 -1.30 -6.30 -10.80
N GLU A 17 -1.42 -5.08 -11.29
CA GLU A 17 -2.42 -4.10 -10.87
C GLU A 17 -3.13 -3.52 -12.09
N ARG A 18 -4.46 -3.51 -12.04
CA ARG A 18 -5.30 -3.02 -13.14
C ARG A 18 -5.24 -1.50 -13.26
N ALA A 19 -5.12 -0.80 -12.15
CA ALA A 19 -4.95 0.65 -12.14
C ALA A 19 -3.52 1.05 -12.55
N ASP A 20 -3.35 2.34 -12.74
CA ASP A 20 -2.09 3.05 -13.04
C ASP A 20 -1.32 3.47 -11.78
N CYS A 21 -1.84 3.21 -10.58
CA CYS A 21 -1.21 3.61 -9.33
C CYS A 21 -1.49 2.69 -8.14
N ILE A 22 -0.64 2.79 -7.12
CA ILE A 22 -0.81 2.13 -5.83
C ILE A 22 -2.01 2.74 -5.10
N ALA A 23 -2.82 1.90 -4.45
CA ALA A 23 -3.97 2.34 -3.66
C ALA A 23 -4.97 3.21 -4.46
N SER A 24 -5.22 2.84 -5.72
CA SER A 24 -6.08 3.58 -6.66
C SER A 24 -7.45 3.95 -6.10
N LEU A 25 -8.05 3.11 -5.24
CA LEU A 25 -9.28 3.44 -4.52
C LEU A 25 -9.12 4.67 -3.62
N TRP A 26 -8.06 4.71 -2.80
CA TRP A 26 -7.76 5.86 -1.97
C TRP A 26 -7.46 7.07 -2.84
N GLN A 27 -6.56 6.96 -3.82
CA GLN A 27 -6.16 8.10 -4.64
C GLN A 27 -7.33 8.70 -5.42
N LYS A 28 -8.14 7.87 -6.09
CA LYS A 28 -9.10 8.32 -7.13
C LYS A 28 -10.58 8.24 -6.74
N ARG A 29 -10.93 7.51 -5.69
CA ARG A 29 -12.33 7.16 -5.37
C ARG A 29 -12.74 7.51 -3.93
N THR A 30 -11.93 8.29 -3.21
CA THR A 30 -12.26 8.75 -1.85
C THR A 30 -12.18 10.26 -1.71
N TYR A 31 -13.02 10.81 -0.83
CA TYR A 31 -13.04 12.24 -0.48
C TYR A 31 -11.71 12.70 0.11
N ASP A 32 -11.31 13.94 -0.17
CA ASP A 32 -10.02 14.47 0.28
C ASP A 32 -9.92 14.66 1.79
N ARG A 33 -11.06 14.84 2.46
CA ARG A 33 -11.12 15.01 3.92
C ARG A 33 -11.09 13.68 4.70
N LEU A 34 -10.99 12.54 4.00
CA LEU A 34 -10.98 11.23 4.62
C LEU A 34 -9.74 11.05 5.52
N LYS A 35 -9.96 10.42 6.68
CA LYS A 35 -8.93 9.94 7.59
C LYS A 35 -9.15 8.46 7.88
N LEU A 36 -8.13 7.78 8.36
CA LEU A 36 -8.31 6.45 8.94
C LEU A 36 -9.28 6.54 10.12
N HIS A 37 -10.16 5.55 10.22
CA HIS A 37 -11.15 5.44 11.29
C HIS A 37 -10.59 4.71 12.53
N LEU A 38 -9.51 3.94 12.35
CA LEU A 38 -8.78 3.28 13.42
C LEU A 38 -7.44 3.98 13.69
N PRO A 39 -6.93 3.90 14.93
CA PRO A 39 -5.59 4.37 15.25
C PRO A 39 -4.50 3.73 14.38
N LYS A 40 -3.46 4.51 14.04
CA LYS A 40 -2.37 4.12 13.11
C LYS A 40 -1.70 2.80 13.47
N GLN A 41 -1.56 2.51 14.78
CA GLN A 41 -0.94 1.27 15.26
C GLN A 41 -1.66 -0.01 14.78
N PHE A 42 -2.97 0.07 14.50
CA PHE A 42 -3.75 -1.06 14.01
C PHE A 42 -3.78 -1.16 12.48
N CYS A 43 -3.38 -0.10 11.79
CA CYS A 43 -3.40 -0.03 10.32
C CYS A 43 -2.01 -0.18 9.68
N GLN A 44 -0.97 -0.41 10.49
CA GLN A 44 0.39 -0.53 9.99
C GLN A 44 0.60 -1.86 9.27
N LEU A 45 1.33 -1.82 8.15
CA LEU A 45 1.73 -3.00 7.42
C LEU A 45 2.87 -3.73 8.12
N PRO A 46 2.98 -5.05 7.90
CA PRO A 46 4.05 -5.85 8.49
C PRO A 46 5.42 -5.23 8.24
N LYS A 47 6.26 -5.19 9.29
CA LYS A 47 7.68 -4.78 9.25
C LYS A 47 7.93 -3.29 9.03
N MET A 48 6.90 -2.47 8.97
CA MET A 48 7.05 -1.03 8.81
C MET A 48 5.97 -0.29 9.59
N PRO A 49 6.27 0.23 10.80
CA PRO A 49 5.32 1.08 11.50
C PRO A 49 5.07 2.37 10.71
N PHE A 50 3.95 3.04 11.01
CA PHE A 50 3.78 4.41 10.54
C PHE A 50 4.85 5.33 11.12
N PRO A 51 5.22 6.41 10.43
CA PRO A 51 6.08 7.45 11.00
C PRO A 51 5.52 7.97 12.33
N GLU A 52 6.40 8.25 13.29
CA GLU A 52 6.02 8.82 14.58
C GLU A 52 5.33 10.17 14.42
N SER A 53 5.77 10.96 13.43
CA SER A 53 5.21 12.27 13.08
C SER A 53 3.76 12.25 12.58
N PHE A 54 3.23 11.08 12.19
CA PHE A 54 1.82 10.98 11.78
C PHE A 54 0.88 11.07 12.99
N PRO A 55 -0.29 11.72 12.86
CA PRO A 55 -1.28 11.74 13.92
C PRO A 55 -1.82 10.33 14.18
N GLU A 56 -2.49 10.14 15.32
CA GLU A 56 -3.14 8.86 15.67
C GLU A 56 -4.08 8.38 14.55
N TYR A 57 -4.77 9.30 13.87
CA TYR A 57 -5.64 9.03 12.73
C TYR A 57 -5.09 9.72 11.47
N PRO A 58 -4.23 9.05 10.69
CA PRO A 58 -3.63 9.58 9.47
C PRO A 58 -4.68 10.04 8.46
N THR A 59 -4.35 11.11 7.74
CA THR A 59 -5.15 11.56 6.58
C THR A 59 -5.02 10.59 5.41
N LYS A 60 -5.96 10.66 4.46
CA LYS A 60 -5.88 9.98 3.15
C LYS A 60 -4.49 10.14 2.53
N ARG A 61 -3.97 11.38 2.45
CA ARG A 61 -2.67 11.66 1.82
C ARG A 61 -1.53 10.97 2.56
N GLN A 62 -1.48 11.11 3.88
CA GLN A 62 -0.48 10.45 4.72
C GLN A 62 -0.52 8.93 4.57
N PHE A 63 -1.71 8.32 4.51
CA PHE A 63 -1.83 6.89 4.30
C PHE A 63 -1.32 6.45 2.93
N ILE A 64 -1.62 7.21 1.87
CA ILE A 64 -1.07 6.96 0.52
C ILE A 64 0.46 7.08 0.53
N ASP A 65 1.02 8.16 1.09
CA ASP A 65 2.46 8.39 1.20
C ASP A 65 3.16 7.22 1.92
N TYR A 66 2.53 6.68 2.95
CA TYR A 66 3.00 5.50 3.67
C TYR A 66 2.99 4.24 2.79
N LEU A 67 1.93 3.99 2.02
CA LEU A 67 1.85 2.84 1.11
C LEU A 67 2.86 2.91 -0.02
N GLU A 68 3.11 4.10 -0.58
CA GLU A 68 4.14 4.33 -1.59
C GLU A 68 5.54 4.10 -1.01
N SER A 69 5.81 4.68 0.17
CA SER A 69 7.07 4.45 0.89
C SER A 69 7.31 2.98 1.22
N TYR A 70 6.24 2.25 1.57
CA TYR A 70 6.30 0.81 1.82
C TYR A 70 6.68 0.04 0.55
N ALA A 71 6.05 0.36 -0.58
CA ALA A 71 6.38 -0.28 -1.85
C ALA A 71 7.84 -0.02 -2.24
N THR A 72 8.33 1.22 -2.09
CA THR A 72 9.74 1.56 -2.34
C THR A 72 10.69 0.79 -1.41
N LYS A 73 10.41 0.76 -0.10
CA LYS A 73 11.28 0.11 0.90
C LYS A 73 11.46 -1.40 0.64
N PHE A 74 10.40 -2.08 0.24
CA PHE A 74 10.42 -3.52 -0.03
C PHE A 74 10.56 -3.84 -1.53
N GLU A 75 10.93 -2.84 -2.34
CA GLU A 75 11.15 -2.94 -3.79
C GLU A 75 9.99 -3.64 -4.51
N ILE A 76 8.77 -3.36 -4.09
CA ILE A 76 7.57 -3.89 -4.70
C ILE A 76 7.29 -3.05 -5.95
N ASN A 77 7.42 -3.65 -7.12
CA ASN A 77 7.21 -3.00 -8.41
C ASN A 77 5.99 -3.61 -9.12
N PRO A 78 4.76 -3.13 -8.86
CA PRO A 78 3.59 -3.60 -9.58
C PRO A 78 3.69 -3.28 -11.07
N LYS A 79 3.29 -4.24 -11.91
CA LYS A 79 2.98 -3.95 -13.30
C LYS A 79 1.59 -3.35 -13.36
N PHE A 80 1.56 -2.05 -13.56
CA PHE A 80 0.33 -1.28 -13.65
C PHE A 80 -0.33 -1.43 -15.02
N ASN A 81 -1.64 -1.15 -15.08
CA ASN A 81 -2.50 -1.33 -16.25
C ASN A 81 -2.61 -2.79 -16.73
N GLU A 82 -2.33 -3.76 -15.86
CA GLU A 82 -2.41 -5.19 -16.15
C GLU A 82 -3.61 -5.80 -15.42
N CYS A 83 -4.67 -6.12 -16.17
CA CYS A 83 -5.87 -6.73 -15.62
C CYS A 83 -5.81 -8.26 -15.73
N VAL A 84 -5.79 -8.95 -14.59
CA VAL A 84 -5.88 -10.41 -14.56
C VAL A 84 -7.30 -10.84 -14.91
N GLN A 85 -7.47 -11.59 -16.01
CA GLN A 85 -8.76 -12.13 -16.44
C GLN A 85 -9.05 -13.50 -15.81
N THR A 86 -8.02 -14.35 -15.70
CA THR A 86 -8.11 -15.70 -15.13
C THR A 86 -6.80 -16.09 -14.45
N ALA A 87 -6.87 -16.87 -13.38
CA ALA A 87 -5.74 -17.59 -12.78
C ALA A 87 -6.15 -19.05 -12.58
N ARG A 88 -5.24 -20.00 -12.84
CA ARG A 88 -5.46 -21.43 -12.70
C ARG A 88 -4.66 -21.98 -11.54
#